data_AF-D0NAV6-F1
#
_entry.id   AF-D0NAV6-F1
#
_cell.length_a   1.000
_cell.length_b   1.000
_cell.length_c   1.000
_cell.angle_alpha   90.00
_cell.angle_beta   90.00
_cell.angle_gamma   90.00
#
_symmetry.space_group_name_H-M   'P 1'
#
loop_
_entity.id
_entity.type
_entity.pdbx_description
1 polymer ?
#
loop_
_entity_poly.entity_id
_entity_poly.type
_entity_poly.pdbx_seq_one_letter_code
_entity_poly.pdbx_strand_id
1 'polypeptide(L)'
;MPTITERSKKCVRWSTITVHEFGVGLGGSAVSNKGGPSIGLADPPEFTWTTRVGEMAERVEGVHRFSPSQRIRLLQAAGIPDGIITRHARETNIILGSRRRSKTSWEDSDVDEAEEEEEQLKEMPRKRSADQATLDHPCAVYLRRPRMIPVNYV
;
A
#
# COMPACT_ATOMS: atom_id res chain seq x y z
N MET A 1 -46.49 -35.38 -16.20
CA MET A 1 -45.52 -35.03 -15.14
C MET A 1 -44.43 -34.18 -15.75
N PRO A 2 -44.40 -32.85 -15.56
CA PRO A 2 -43.34 -32.02 -16.12
C PRO A 2 -42.11 -32.10 -15.22
N THR A 3 -40.99 -32.52 -15.77
CA THR A 3 -39.68 -32.50 -15.12
C THR A 3 -39.16 -31.06 -15.11
N ILE A 4 -39.07 -30.45 -13.93
CA ILE A 4 -38.46 -29.13 -13.75
C ILE A 4 -36.96 -29.28 -14.03
N THR A 5 -36.53 -28.86 -15.21
CA THR A 5 -35.10 -28.73 -15.53
C THR A 5 -34.55 -27.55 -14.75
N GLU A 6 -33.87 -27.81 -13.64
CA GLU A 6 -33.12 -26.79 -12.91
C GLU A 6 -32.07 -26.17 -13.84
N ARG A 7 -32.24 -24.87 -14.13
CA ARG A 7 -31.24 -24.09 -14.85
C ARG A 7 -30.02 -23.96 -13.95
N SER A 8 -28.93 -24.63 -14.30
CA SER A 8 -27.64 -24.46 -13.63
C SER A 8 -27.24 -22.98 -13.65
N LYS A 9 -27.06 -22.38 -12.47
CA LYS A 9 -26.52 -21.01 -12.36
C LYS A 9 -25.14 -20.97 -13.02
N LYS A 10 -24.94 -20.02 -13.94
CA LYS A 10 -23.62 -19.78 -14.54
C LYS A 10 -22.64 -19.43 -13.42
N CYS A 11 -21.50 -20.10 -13.36
CA CYS A 11 -20.44 -19.80 -12.40
C CYS A 11 -19.09 -19.67 -13.11
N VAL A 12 -18.21 -18.85 -12.54
CA VAL A 12 -16.81 -18.73 -12.97
C VAL A 12 -15.97 -19.53 -12.00
N ARG A 13 -15.05 -20.32 -12.55
CA ARG A 13 -14.07 -21.09 -11.77
C ARG A 13 -12.70 -20.85 -12.36
N TRP A 14 -11.72 -20.59 -11.50
CA TRP A 14 -10.32 -20.59 -11.88
C TRP A 14 -9.85 -22.05 -12.00
N SER A 15 -9.19 -22.36 -13.11
CA SER A 15 -8.65 -23.70 -13.38
C SER A 15 -7.13 -23.72 -13.44
N THR A 16 -6.51 -22.60 -13.83
CA THR A 16 -5.09 -22.51 -14.14
C THR A 16 -4.46 -21.37 -13.34
N ILE A 17 -3.31 -21.65 -12.75
CA ILE A 17 -2.41 -20.69 -12.11
C ILE A 17 -1.23 -20.51 -13.05
N THR A 18 -0.87 -19.27 -13.34
CA THR A 18 0.41 -18.92 -13.95
C THR A 18 1.30 -18.31 -12.88
N VAL A 19 2.47 -18.92 -12.65
CA VAL A 19 3.46 -18.47 -11.68
C VAL A 19 4.59 -17.80 -12.44
N HIS A 20 4.93 -16.58 -12.01
CA HIS A 20 6.09 -15.84 -12.49
C HIS A 20 7.08 -15.70 -11.33
N GLU A 21 8.27 -16.26 -11.49
CA GLU A 21 9.33 -16.19 -10.50
C GLU A 21 10.33 -15.13 -10.94
N PHE A 22 10.65 -14.21 -10.04
CA PHE A 22 11.54 -13.09 -10.31
C PHE A 22 12.73 -13.14 -9.37
N GLY A 23 13.90 -12.75 -9.87
CA GLY A 23 15.04 -12.45 -9.04
C GLY A 23 14.77 -11.29 -8.09
N VAL A 24 15.62 -11.14 -7.07
CA VAL A 24 15.56 -9.98 -6.16
C VAL A 24 16.10 -8.75 -6.87
N GLY A 25 15.35 -7.65 -6.83
CA GLY A 25 15.72 -6.36 -7.39
C GLY A 25 15.71 -5.23 -6.36
N LEU A 26 16.11 -4.04 -6.82
CA LEU A 26 15.90 -2.79 -6.09
C LEU A 26 14.48 -2.27 -6.33
N GLY A 27 14.02 -1.35 -5.47
CA GLY A 27 12.82 -0.57 -5.78
C GLY A 27 11.49 -1.30 -5.49
N GLY A 28 11.28 -1.69 -4.23
CA GLY A 28 9.96 -2.14 -3.79
C GLY A 28 8.90 -1.02 -3.86
N SER A 29 7.65 -1.38 -4.16
CA SER A 29 6.50 -0.46 -4.17
C SER A 29 6.19 0.16 -2.80
N ALA A 30 6.75 -0.41 -1.73
CA ALA A 30 6.65 0.10 -0.37
C ALA A 30 8.02 0.20 0.31
N VAL A 31 8.19 1.28 1.07
CA VAL A 31 9.35 1.51 1.93
C VAL A 31 9.10 0.89 3.31
N SER A 32 10.00 0.03 3.76
CA SER A 32 9.90 -0.62 5.07
C SER A 32 9.98 0.39 6.21
N ASN A 33 9.10 0.26 7.21
CA ASN A 33 9.12 1.11 8.41
C ASN A 33 10.37 0.91 9.28
N LYS A 34 11.13 -0.17 9.08
CA LYS A 34 12.35 -0.50 9.85
C LYS A 34 13.63 0.10 9.24
N GLY A 35 13.53 0.99 8.26
CA GLY A 35 14.70 1.55 7.56
C GLY A 35 15.32 0.59 6.55
N GLY A 36 16.59 0.80 6.18
CA GLY A 36 17.34 -0.06 5.25
C GLY A 36 16.84 0.00 3.80
N PRO A 37 17.53 -0.66 2.86
CA PRO A 37 17.16 -0.61 1.44
C PRO A 37 15.81 -1.30 1.21
N SER A 38 14.94 -0.73 0.38
CA SER A 38 13.77 -1.45 -0.13
C SER A 38 14.23 -2.56 -1.09
N ILE A 39 13.55 -3.70 -1.02
CA ILE A 39 13.75 -4.81 -1.97
C ILE A 39 12.51 -4.89 -2.86
N GLY A 40 12.73 -5.20 -4.13
CA GLY A 40 11.71 -5.37 -5.16
C GLY A 40 11.94 -6.66 -5.94
N LEU A 41 11.23 -6.77 -7.05
CA LEU A 41 11.42 -7.83 -8.03
C LEU A 41 12.33 -7.30 -9.15
N ALA A 42 13.14 -8.17 -9.75
CA ALA A 42 13.85 -7.86 -10.98
C ALA A 42 12.88 -7.63 -12.16
N ASP A 43 13.31 -6.94 -13.20
CA ASP A 43 12.43 -6.54 -14.31
C ASP A 43 11.87 -7.76 -15.09
N PRO A 44 12.69 -8.68 -15.63
CA PRO A 44 12.17 -9.89 -16.23
C PRO A 44 11.98 -11.02 -15.19
N PRO A 45 10.94 -11.85 -15.32
CA PRO A 45 10.86 -13.09 -14.57
C PRO A 45 11.95 -14.06 -15.04
N GLU A 46 12.60 -14.74 -14.11
CA GLU A 46 13.57 -15.80 -14.39
C GLU A 46 12.87 -17.07 -14.88
N PHE A 47 11.69 -17.37 -14.30
CA PHE A 47 10.90 -18.53 -14.70
C PHE A 47 9.42 -18.16 -14.80
N THR A 48 8.75 -18.80 -15.75
CA THR A 48 7.29 -18.70 -15.90
C THR A 48 6.75 -20.08 -16.21
N TRP A 49 5.75 -20.51 -15.45
CA TRP A 49 5.17 -21.82 -15.60
C TRP A 49 3.71 -21.83 -15.15
N THR A 50 2.99 -22.91 -15.46
CA THR A 50 1.56 -23.05 -15.19
C THR A 50 1.22 -24.35 -14.48
N THR A 51 0.17 -24.33 -13.66
CA THR A 51 -0.34 -25.51 -12.93
C THR A 51 -1.83 -25.36 -12.69
N ARG A 52 -2.51 -26.44 -12.28
CA ARG A 52 -3.93 -26.38 -11.95
C ARG A 52 -4.15 -25.83 -10.55
N VAL A 53 -5.26 -25.13 -10.37
CA VAL A 53 -5.72 -24.70 -9.04
C VAL A 53 -5.93 -25.94 -8.17
N GLY A 54 -5.22 -26.01 -7.03
CA GLY A 54 -5.30 -27.11 -6.05
C GLY A 54 -4.12 -28.09 -6.08
N GLU A 55 -3.23 -28.01 -7.07
CA GLU A 55 -2.02 -28.86 -7.13
C GLU A 55 -0.87 -28.32 -6.27
N MET A 56 -0.72 -26.99 -6.15
CA MET A 56 0.20 -26.35 -5.22
C MET A 56 -0.46 -26.14 -3.85
N ALA A 57 -0.22 -27.04 -2.90
CA ALA A 57 -0.83 -26.94 -1.57
C ALA A 57 0.16 -27.21 -0.43
N GLU A 58 1.13 -26.31 -0.26
CA GLU A 58 1.61 -25.98 1.08
C GLU A 58 1.18 -24.56 1.42
N ARG A 59 0.20 -24.45 2.32
CA ARG A 59 -0.23 -23.16 2.84
C ARG A 59 0.81 -22.69 3.84
N VAL A 60 1.74 -21.86 3.39
CA VAL A 60 2.60 -21.12 4.32
C VAL A 60 1.77 -19.99 4.91
N GLU A 61 1.41 -20.12 6.18
CA GLU A 61 0.70 -19.05 6.89
C GLU A 61 1.66 -17.91 7.23
N GLY A 62 1.27 -16.70 6.83
CA GLY A 62 1.94 -15.45 7.22
C GLY A 62 2.73 -14.79 6.10
N VAL A 63 2.84 -13.46 6.22
CA VAL A 63 3.70 -12.65 5.36
C VAL A 63 5.12 -12.72 5.90
N HIS A 64 6.04 -13.31 5.13
CA HIS A 64 7.45 -13.31 5.48
C HIS A 64 8.01 -11.88 5.42
N ARG A 65 8.67 -11.43 6.49
CA ARG A 65 9.23 -10.08 6.59
C ARG A 65 10.73 -10.12 6.83
N PHE A 66 11.47 -9.53 5.91
CA PHE A 66 12.93 -9.41 6.02
C PHE A 66 13.35 -8.21 6.89
N SER A 67 14.31 -8.44 7.76
CA SER A 67 15.02 -7.40 8.51
C SER A 67 15.85 -6.50 7.57
N PRO A 68 16.29 -5.30 8.00
CA PRO A 68 17.20 -4.47 7.21
C PRO A 68 18.46 -5.21 6.75
N SER A 69 19.10 -5.96 7.64
CA SER A 69 20.32 -6.73 7.32
C SER A 69 20.05 -7.88 6.36
N GLN A 70 18.91 -8.57 6.49
CA GLN A 70 18.51 -9.62 5.55
C GLN A 70 18.30 -9.04 4.15
N ARG A 71 17.66 -7.87 4.03
CA ARG A 71 17.48 -7.18 2.75
C ARG A 71 18.81 -6.79 2.09
N ILE A 72 19.77 -6.31 2.87
CA ILE A 72 21.13 -6.02 2.37
C ILE A 72 21.75 -7.29 1.80
N ARG A 73 21.72 -8.41 2.53
CA ARG A 73 22.28 -9.68 2.07
C ARG A 73 21.61 -10.21 0.80
N LEU A 74 20.29 -10.07 0.69
CA LEU A 74 19.55 -10.46 -0.52
C LEU A 74 19.99 -9.65 -1.74
N LEU A 75 20.17 -8.33 -1.58
CA LEU A 75 20.63 -7.46 -2.67
C LEU A 75 22.09 -7.73 -3.05
N GLN A 76 22.96 -7.99 -2.07
CA GLN A 76 24.34 -8.40 -2.31
C GLN A 76 24.40 -9.73 -3.08
N ALA A 77 23.58 -10.71 -2.68
CA ALA A 77 23.48 -12.00 -3.37
C ALA A 77 22.96 -11.84 -4.82
N ALA A 78 22.13 -10.83 -5.08
CA ALA A 78 21.68 -10.45 -6.42
C ALA A 78 22.72 -9.66 -7.22
N GLY A 79 23.95 -9.47 -6.71
CA GLY A 79 25.02 -8.77 -7.39
C GLY A 79 24.90 -7.25 -7.38
N ILE A 80 24.02 -6.68 -6.56
CA ILE A 80 23.86 -5.23 -6.44
C ILE A 80 25.05 -4.64 -5.65
N PRO A 81 25.74 -3.63 -6.19
CA PRO A 81 26.89 -3.04 -5.51
C PRO A 81 26.50 -2.34 -4.19
N ASP A 82 27.35 -2.46 -3.16
CA ASP A 82 27.13 -1.89 -1.83
C ASP A 82 26.83 -0.38 -1.87
N GLY A 83 27.52 0.38 -2.73
CA GLY A 83 27.27 1.82 -2.89
C GLY A 83 25.84 2.14 -3.32
N ILE A 84 25.24 1.31 -4.16
CA ILE A 84 23.84 1.44 -4.59
C ILE A 84 22.90 1.05 -3.44
N ILE A 85 23.21 -0.03 -2.72
CA ILE A 85 22.44 -0.47 -1.54
C ILE A 85 22.41 0.64 -0.47
N THR A 86 23.56 1.24 -0.16
CA THR A 86 23.67 2.35 0.81
C THR A 86 22.85 3.55 0.38
N ARG A 87 22.88 3.90 -0.91
CA ARG A 87 22.07 5.00 -1.46
C ARG A 87 20.58 4.75 -1.23
N HIS A 88 20.06 3.58 -1.60
CA HIS A 88 18.64 3.25 -1.41
C HIS A 88 18.23 3.15 0.05
N ALA A 89 19.13 2.71 0.94
CA ALA A 89 18.89 2.74 2.38
C ALA A 89 18.76 4.18 2.90
N ARG A 90 19.59 5.11 2.41
CA ARG A 90 19.49 6.54 2.75
C ARG A 90 18.17 7.14 2.25
N GLU A 91 17.79 6.86 1.01
CA GLU A 91 16.51 7.31 0.43
C GLU A 91 15.32 6.83 1.27
N THR A 92 15.34 5.57 1.70
CA THR A 92 14.33 5.01 2.61
C THR A 92 14.22 5.82 3.91
N ASN A 93 15.35 6.13 4.54
CA ASN A 93 15.36 6.90 5.80
C ASN A 93 14.84 8.34 5.61
N ILE A 94 15.10 8.96 4.46
CA ILE A 94 14.55 10.28 4.11
C ILE A 94 13.02 10.21 4.04
N ILE A 95 12.48 9.19 3.37
CA ILE A 95 11.03 8.97 3.25
C ILE A 95 10.40 8.74 4.63
N LEU A 96 11.00 7.88 5.46
CA LEU A 96 10.51 7.62 6.82
C LEU A 96 10.57 8.87 7.70
N GLY A 97 11.65 9.65 7.59
CA GLY A 97 11.78 10.93 8.28
C GLY A 97 10.70 11.93 7.85
N SER A 98 10.38 11.98 6.55
CA SER A 98 9.28 12.79 6.03
C SER A 98 7.93 12.34 6.59
N ARG A 99 7.64 11.03 6.53
CA ARG A 99 6.38 10.47 7.06
C ARG A 99 6.18 10.81 8.53
N ARG A 100 7.23 10.72 9.35
CA ARG A 100 7.16 11.06 10.78
C ARG A 100 6.81 12.53 10.99
N ARG A 101 7.46 13.45 10.28
CA ARG A 101 7.15 14.90 10.39
C ARG A 101 5.76 15.25 9.88
N SER A 102 5.31 14.60 8.81
CA SER A 102 3.95 14.81 8.32
C SER A 102 2.93 14.23 9.28
N LYS A 103 3.20 13.09 9.93
CA LYS A 103 2.28 12.51 10.90
C LYS A 103 2.06 13.44 12.11
N THR A 104 3.13 14.02 12.64
CA THR A 104 3.03 14.96 13.77
C THR A 104 2.25 16.21 13.39
N SER A 105 2.34 16.70 12.15
CA SER A 105 1.59 17.89 11.73
C SER A 105 0.08 17.67 11.62
N TRP A 106 -0.41 16.42 11.49
CA TRP A 106 -1.84 16.13 11.52
C TRP A 106 -2.36 16.05 12.96
N GLU A 107 -1.59 15.41 13.84
CA GLU A 107 -1.96 15.28 15.26
C GLU A 107 -1.98 16.64 15.98
N ASP A 108 -1.14 17.62 15.59
CA ASP A 108 -1.18 18.98 16.15
C ASP A 108 -2.40 19.79 15.64
N SER A 109 -2.90 19.56 14.43
CA SER A 109 -4.11 20.25 13.91
C SER A 109 -5.41 19.74 14.52
N ASP A 110 -5.47 18.47 14.92
CA ASP A 110 -6.64 17.90 15.59
C ASP A 110 -6.83 18.44 17.03
N VAL A 111 -5.80 19.06 17.63
CA VAL A 111 -5.88 19.71 18.94
C VAL A 111 -6.48 21.11 18.85
N ASP A 112 -6.16 21.86 17.80
CA ASP A 112 -6.72 23.21 17.58
C ASP A 112 -8.22 23.15 17.19
N GLU A 113 -8.65 22.14 16.42
CA GLU A 113 -10.08 21.96 16.06
C GLU A 113 -10.92 21.46 17.25
N ALA A 114 -10.32 20.71 18.19
CA ALA A 114 -11.02 20.22 19.38
C ALA A 114 -11.30 21.33 20.42
N GLU A 115 -10.47 22.36 20.48
CA GLU A 115 -10.70 23.51 21.36
C GLU A 115 -11.84 24.42 20.86
N GLU A 116 -12.08 24.49 19.54
CA GLU A 116 -13.18 25.28 18.95
C GLU A 116 -14.55 24.57 19.01
N GLU A 117 -14.57 23.23 19.02
CA GLU A 117 -15.82 22.43 19.08
C GLU A 117 -16.45 22.34 20.48
N GLU A 118 -15.66 22.46 21.57
CA GLU A 118 -16.18 22.34 22.94
C GLU A 118 -17.07 23.53 23.39
N GLU A 119 -16.91 24.72 22.82
CA GLU A 119 -17.76 25.88 23.18
C GLU A 119 -19.17 25.83 22.59
N GLN A 120 -19.40 25.09 21.50
CA GLN A 120 -20.67 25.12 20.77
C GLN A 120 -21.65 23.99 21.14
N LEU A 121 -21.23 23.01 21.96
CA LEU A 121 -22.01 21.77 22.19
C LEU A 121 -23.08 21.85 23.31
N LYS A 122 -23.44 23.05 23.80
CA LYS A 122 -24.34 23.19 24.97
C LYS A 122 -25.82 23.43 24.67
N GLU A 123 -26.31 23.36 23.43
CA GLU A 123 -27.75 23.44 23.17
C GLU A 123 -28.32 22.29 22.31
N MET A 124 -29.05 21.42 23.03
CA MET A 124 -30.35 20.81 22.64
C MET A 124 -30.38 19.55 21.73
N PRO A 125 -31.46 18.72 21.83
CA PRO A 125 -31.35 17.27 21.70
C PRO A 125 -31.93 16.64 20.40
N ARG A 126 -31.32 15.51 20.04
CA ARG A 126 -31.85 14.26 19.44
C ARG A 126 -33.01 14.34 18.41
N LYS A 127 -32.62 14.16 17.14
CA LYS A 127 -33.03 13.10 16.17
C LYS A 127 -32.97 13.69 14.76
N ARG A 128 -31.98 13.29 13.95
CA ARG A 128 -31.92 13.66 12.52
C ARG A 128 -32.45 12.52 11.65
N SER A 129 -33.46 12.84 10.84
CA SER A 129 -34.00 11.99 9.78
C SER A 129 -33.03 11.91 8.59
N ALA A 130 -33.19 10.88 7.76
CA ALA A 130 -32.29 10.51 6.67
C ALA A 130 -32.22 11.52 5.50
N ASP A 131 -33.07 12.55 5.49
CA ASP A 131 -33.16 13.51 4.37
C ASP A 131 -32.25 14.75 4.50
N GLN A 132 -31.39 14.82 5.55
CA GLN A 132 -30.44 15.94 5.72
C GLN A 132 -28.99 15.60 5.30
N ALA A 133 -28.76 14.47 4.64
CA ALA A 133 -27.42 14.00 4.26
C ALA A 133 -26.93 14.52 2.89
N THR A 134 -27.47 15.64 2.40
CA THR A 134 -27.00 16.31 1.20
C THR A 134 -26.75 17.77 1.53
N LEU A 135 -25.50 18.22 1.32
CA LEU A 135 -24.92 19.51 1.72
C LEU A 135 -24.33 19.46 3.12
N ASP A 136 -23.04 19.09 3.21
CA ASP A 136 -22.04 19.73 4.10
C ASP A 136 -20.71 18.96 4.10
N HIS A 137 -20.21 18.60 2.91
CA HIS A 137 -18.79 18.35 2.77
C HIS A 137 -18.30 18.85 1.41
N PRO A 138 -17.89 20.13 1.30
CA PRO A 138 -17.19 20.56 0.10
C PRO A 138 -15.87 19.78 0.04
N CYS A 139 -15.75 18.89 -0.95
CA CYS A 139 -14.52 18.23 -1.37
C CYS A 139 -13.49 19.24 -1.92
N ALA A 140 -13.11 20.23 -1.11
CA ALA A 140 -12.28 21.37 -1.51
C ALA A 140 -10.77 21.11 -1.39
N VAL A 141 -10.35 19.94 -0.87
CA VAL A 141 -8.92 19.59 -0.77
C VAL A 141 -8.29 19.31 -2.14
N TYR A 142 -9.10 19.05 -3.18
CA TYR A 142 -8.60 18.84 -4.55
C TYR A 142 -8.22 20.11 -5.30
N LEU A 143 -8.52 21.30 -4.78
CA LEU A 143 -8.22 22.58 -5.46
C LEU A 143 -6.84 23.16 -5.12
N ARG A 144 -6.11 22.60 -4.17
CA ARG A 144 -4.72 23.02 -3.85
C ARG A 144 -3.72 21.89 -4.06
N ARG A 145 -3.53 21.48 -5.31
CA ARG A 145 -2.32 20.73 -5.69
C ARG A 145 -1.09 21.60 -5.40
N PRO A 146 -0.11 21.14 -4.62
CA PRO A 146 1.20 21.76 -4.57
C PRO A 146 1.78 21.83 -6.00
N ARG A 147 2.43 22.95 -6.35
CA ARG A 147 3.12 23.09 -7.64
C ARG A 147 4.15 21.97 -7.76
N MET A 148 3.98 21.10 -8.76
CA MET A 148 4.98 20.08 -9.09
C MET A 148 6.32 20.77 -9.37
N ILE A 149 7.40 20.21 -8.82
CA ILE A 149 8.77 20.63 -9.12
C ILE A 149 8.95 20.54 -10.65
N PRO A 150 9.33 21.61 -11.35
CA PRO A 150 9.52 21.57 -12.79
C PRO A 150 10.54 20.50 -13.17
N VAL A 151 10.20 19.72 -14.19
CA VAL A 151 11.09 18.72 -14.80
C VAL A 151 12.10 19.47 -15.67
N ASN A 152 13.04 20.15 -15.03
CA ASN A 152 14.24 20.68 -15.67
C ASN A 152 15.41 20.43 -14.72
N TYR A 153 15.86 19.17 -14.67
CA TYR A 153 17.22 18.86 -14.27
C TYR A 153 18.06 18.93 -15.55
N VAL A 154 18.84 20.00 -15.66
CA VAL A 154 20.01 20.09 -16.55
C VAL A 154 21.21 19.57 -15.78
#